data_AF-A0A843I7I0-F1
#
_entry.id   AF-A0A843I7I0-F1
#
_cell.length_a   1.000
_cell.length_b   1.000
_cell.length_c   1.000
_cell.angle_alpha   90.00
_cell.angle_beta   90.00
_cell.angle_gamma   90.00
#
_symmetry.space_group_name_H-M   'P 1'
#
loop_
_entity.id
_entity.type
_entity.pdbx_description
1 polymer ?
#
loop_
_entity_poly.entity_id
_entity_poly.type
_entity_poly.pdbx_seq_one_letter_code
_entity_poly.pdbx_strand_id
1 'polypeptide(L)' 'MDVAGAVLWASAAYAAIVLATYLYFVAHVPSCRGALFKCIKARDLAVIAALVAAQAVVMLLVALLV' A
#
# COMPACT_ATOMS: atom_id res chain seq x y z
N MET A 1 18.37 -4.99 -14.65
CA MET A 1 16.93 -4.97 -14.32
C MET A 1 16.32 -3.89 -15.18
N ASP A 2 15.26 -4.19 -15.90
CA ASP A 2 14.50 -3.22 -16.68
C ASP A 2 13.80 -2.20 -15.74
N VAL A 3 13.58 -0.99 -16.23
CA VAL A 3 12.95 0.09 -15.45
C VAL A 3 11.56 -0.33 -14.96
N ALA A 4 10.80 -1.05 -15.79
CA ALA A 4 9.49 -1.57 -15.42
C ALA A 4 9.58 -2.59 -14.27
N GLY A 5 10.53 -3.54 -14.35
CA GLY A 5 10.83 -4.47 -13.26
C GLY A 5 11.19 -3.78 -11.94
N ALA A 6 12.02 -2.73 -11.97
CA ALA A 6 12.39 -1.97 -10.78
C ALA A 6 11.20 -1.24 -10.15
N VAL A 7 10.36 -0.58 -10.97
CA VAL A 7 9.14 0.11 -10.51
C VAL A 7 8.13 -0.88 -9.93
N LEU A 8 7.99 -2.07 -10.52
CA LEU A 8 7.12 -3.12 -10.00
C LEU A 8 7.55 -3.58 -8.61
N TRP A 9 8.84 -3.89 -8.41
CA TRP A 9 9.36 -4.30 -7.10
C TRP A 9 9.24 -3.19 -6.06
N ALA A 10 9.55 -1.94 -6.42
CA ALA A 10 9.41 -0.80 -5.52
C ALA A 10 7.94 -0.57 -5.12
N SER A 11 7.02 -0.70 -6.08
CA SER A 11 5.58 -0.56 -5.84
C SER A 11 5.05 -1.71 -4.97
N ALA A 12 5.50 -2.94 -5.19
CA ALA A 12 5.13 -4.10 -4.38
C ALA A 12 5.63 -3.97 -2.94
N ALA A 13 6.87 -3.52 -2.75
CA ALA A 13 7.44 -3.27 -1.43
C ALA A 13 6.66 -2.17 -0.69
N TYR A 14 6.33 -1.08 -1.38
CA TYR A 14 5.54 -0.01 -0.79
C TYR A 14 4.13 -0.47 -0.41
N ALA A 15 3.45 -1.20 -1.28
CA ALA A 15 2.13 -1.77 -0.99
C ALA A 15 2.16 -2.65 0.26
N ALA A 16 3.18 -3.51 0.40
CA ALA A 16 3.36 -4.36 1.56
C ALA A 16 3.56 -3.54 2.85
N ILE A 17 4.38 -2.48 2.80
CA ILE A 17 4.63 -1.60 3.96
C ILE A 17 3.37 -0.86 4.37
N VAL A 18 2.64 -0.28 3.42
CA VAL A 18 1.39 0.45 3.71
C VAL A 18 0.34 -0.49 4.30
N LEU A 19 0.20 -1.70 3.74
CA LEU A 19 -0.75 -2.69 4.24
C LEU A 19 -0.35 -3.19 5.64
N ALA A 20 0.93 -3.48 5.88
CA ALA A 20 1.42 -3.89 7.19
C ALA A 20 1.19 -2.79 8.24
N THR A 21 1.45 -1.53 7.88
CA THR A 21 1.21 -0.38 8.74
C THR A 21 -0.27 -0.23 9.08
N TYR A 22 -1.14 -0.36 8.08
CA TYR A 22 -2.59 -0.32 8.29
C TYR A 22 -3.06 -1.44 9.23
N LEU A 23 -2.64 -2.67 8.98
CA LEU A 23 -2.98 -3.82 9.82
C LEU A 23 -2.46 -3.65 11.25
N TYR A 24 -1.26 -3.11 11.42
CA TYR A 24 -0.68 -2.81 12.73
C TYR A 24 -1.55 -1.81 13.51
N PHE A 25 -2.01 -0.74 12.87
CA PHE A 25 -2.91 0.23 13.49
C PHE A 25 -4.26 -0.39 13.85
N VAL A 26 -4.87 -1.15 12.93
CA VAL A 26 -6.16 -1.82 13.19
C VAL A 26 -6.05 -2.82 14.35
N ALA A 27 -4.93 -3.55 14.45
CA ALA A 27 -4.68 -4.49 15.55
C ALA A 27 -4.56 -3.80 16.92
N HIS A 28 -4.12 -2.54 16.96
CA HIS A 28 -4.00 -1.75 18.18
C HIS A 28 -5.32 -1.07 18.60
N VAL A 29 -6.35 -1.08 17.77
CA VAL A 29 -7.67 -0.60 18.17
C VAL A 29 -8.31 -1.62 19.12
N PRO A 30 -8.59 -1.26 20.39
CA PRO A 30 -9.07 -2.21 21.40
C PRO A 30 -10.38 -2.89 20.99
N SER A 31 -11.24 -2.19 20.25
CA SER A 31 -12.50 -2.71 19.71
C SER A 31 -12.33 -3.78 18.61
N CYS A 32 -11.13 -3.92 18.04
CA CYS A 32 -10.85 -4.75 16.87
C CYS A 32 -9.96 -5.98 17.15
N ARG A 33 -9.44 -6.10 18.39
CA ARG A 33 -8.41 -7.08 18.79
C ARG A 33 -8.79 -8.56 18.58
N GLY A 34 -10.08 -8.89 18.50
CA GLY A 34 -10.59 -10.25 18.23
C GLY A 34 -11.25 -10.45 16.87
N ALA A 35 -11.44 -9.38 16.08
CA ALA A 35 -12.13 -9.44 14.80
C ALA A 35 -11.57 -8.39 13.82
N LEU A 36 -10.27 -8.47 13.54
CA LEU A 36 -9.53 -7.58 12.65
C LEU A 36 -10.26 -7.37 11.31
N PHE A 37 -10.72 -8.46 10.68
CA PHE A 37 -11.45 -8.42 9.42
C PHE A 37 -12.78 -7.66 9.46
N LYS A 38 -13.42 -7.51 10.63
CA LYS A 38 -14.64 -6.69 10.75
C LYS A 38 -14.34 -5.20 10.81
N CYS A 39 -13.15 -4.83 11.26
CA CYS A 39 -12.72 -3.43 11.33
C CYS A 39 -12.09 -2.93 10.04
N ILE A 40 -11.58 -3.83 9.21
CA ILE A 40 -11.07 -3.48 7.88
C ILE A 40 -12.24 -3.07 7.00
N LYS A 41 -12.31 -1.78 6.65
CA LYS A 41 -13.33 -1.28 5.74
C LYS A 41 -12.83 -1.39 4.30
N ALA A 42 -13.69 -1.84 3.40
CA ALA A 42 -13.40 -1.86 1.96
C ALA A 42 -12.98 -0.48 1.42
N ARG A 43 -13.51 0.60 2.01
CA ARG A 43 -13.11 1.98 1.70
C ARG A 43 -11.64 2.24 2.01
N ASP A 44 -11.11 1.72 3.12
CA ASP A 44 -9.71 1.93 3.50
C ASP A 44 -8.78 1.17 2.55
N LEU A 45 -9.15 -0.05 2.17
CA LEU A 45 -8.44 -0.81 1.14
C LEU A 45 -8.44 -0.10 -0.22
N ALA A 46 -9.56 0.52 -0.60
CA ALA A 46 -9.63 1.30 -1.84
C ALA A 46 -8.71 2.53 -1.79
N VAL A 47 -8.62 3.21 -0.65
CA VAL A 47 -7.69 4.34 -0.46
C VAL A 47 -6.24 3.87 -0.53
N ILE A 48 -5.90 2.74 0.10
CA ILE A 48 -4.55 2.16 0.03
C ILE A 48 -4.20 1.82 -1.42
N ALA A 49 -5.11 1.16 -2.15
CA ALA A 49 -4.90 0.83 -3.56
C ALA A 49 -4.67 2.08 -4.43
N ALA A 50 -5.46 3.14 -4.20
CA ALA A 50 -5.30 4.41 -4.91
C ALA A 50 -3.95 5.09 -4.60
N LEU A 51 -3.53 5.07 -3.33
CA LEU A 51 -2.22 5.61 -2.92
C LEU A 51 -1.06 4.85 -3.53
N VAL A 52 -1.12 3.52 -3.56
CA VAL A 52 -0.10 2.68 -4.21
C VAL A 52 -0.06 2.95 -5.71
N ALA A 53 -1.22 3.04 -6.37
CA ALA A 53 -1.29 3.35 -7.80
C ALA A 53 -0.72 4.73 -8.11
N ALA A 54 -1.06 5.75 -7.32
CA ALA A 54 -0.53 7.10 -7.47
C ALA A 54 1.00 7.12 -7.29
N GLN A 55 1.52 6.39 -6.30
CA GLN A 55 2.95 6.30 -6.06
C GLN A 55 3.69 5.59 -7.20
N ALA A 56 3.11 4.51 -7.75
CA ALA A 56 3.66 3.82 -8.92
C ALA A 56 3.75 4.74 -10.14
N VAL A 57 2.72 5.56 -10.39
CA VAL A 57 2.72 6.57 -11.46
C VAL A 57 3.82 7.60 -11.25
N VAL A 58 3.99 8.11 -10.02
CA VAL A 58 5.06 9.06 -9.69
C VAL A 58 6.43 8.44 -9.92
N MET A 59 6.67 7.19 -9.48
CA MET A 59 7.95 6.52 -9.72
C MET A 59 8.24 6.32 -11.20
N LEU A 60 7.23 5.94 -11.98
CA LEU A 60 7.38 5.78 -13.43
C LEU A 60 7.71 7.12 -14.10
N LEU A 61 7.02 8.20 -13.73
CA LEU A 61 7.30 9.54 -14.25
C LEU A 61 8.72 9.98 -13.91
N VAL A 62 9.18 9.78 -12.67
CA VAL A 62 10.56 10.10 -12.26
C VAL A 62 11.56 9.27 -13.05
N ALA A 63 11.32 7.97 -13.22
CA ALA A 63 12.21 7.08 -13.95
C ALA A 63 12.26 7.36 -15.47
N LEU A 64 11.26 8.06 -16.03
CA LEU A 64 11.25 8.51 -17.42
C LEU A 64 11.87 9.91 -17.60
N LEU A 65 11.96 10.70 -16.53
CA LEU A 65 12.54 12.04 -16.53
C LEU A 65 14.06 12.06 -16.28
N VAL A 66 14.60 10.97 -15.69
CA VAL A 66 16.03 10.75 -15.41
C VAL A 66 16.62 9.85 -16.49
#